data_AF-A0A1E1JA85-F1
#
_entry.id   AF-A0A1E1JA85-F1
#
_cell.length_a   1.000
_cell.length_b   1.000
_cell.length_c   1.000
_cell.angle_alpha   90.00
_cell.angle_beta   90.00
_cell.angle_gamma   90.00
#
_symmetry.space_group_name_H-M   'P 1'
#
loop_
_entity.id
_entity.type
_entity.pdbx_description
1 polymer ?
#
loop_
_entity_poly.entity_id
_entity_poly.type
_entity_poly.pdbx_seq_one_letter_code
_entity_poly.pdbx_strand_id
1 'polypeptide(L)'
;MQQRGATVRPVNLAKKVFSAKTVCPTAASQLYVAHGLLGNSGNWATALHHLVEHPALRDKLRRAIALDMRNHGNSPHSSDHTNAALASDLEALVLREQQELKRTFHDPSSCTTRHAILIGHSMGGLAVIGTLLRRANEDYLLTSWADHCDDGGTTSSSSYGAWPAEHRRQCAAGMRAVHEEFDFASSQPISKVLFSNCDASSSPSTDSGIASRISPLGRIAGAVIVDITPTMRPLAEYSGSDNIKETLERMTRVRLDAIHSYEEVTAELIRVGIADQAMRNFLTTNIVLGPKDMSKPAQWKCNLPVLASDYGSFLPSITSWFTSSVATGVQASSATAPQPPPRPCTLPVMFVFGSKSPYNDLNYRQQISRFFSNATQVVVDGAGHFVHYEKTKEFANAVAPFIASLISGVK
;
A
#
# COMPACT_ATOMS: atom_id res chain seq x y z
N MET A 1 -1.31 -19.55 21.78
CA MET A 1 -2.04 -18.61 20.90
C MET A 1 -2.16 -17.29 21.62
N GLN A 2 -1.27 -16.32 21.34
CA GLN A 2 -1.49 -14.94 21.79
C GLN A 2 -2.73 -14.39 21.09
N GLN A 3 -3.56 -13.64 21.82
CA GLN A 3 -4.74 -12.98 21.27
C GLN A 3 -4.32 -12.06 20.11
N ARG A 4 -4.47 -12.55 18.87
CA ARG A 4 -4.39 -11.72 17.66
C ARG A 4 -5.64 -10.83 17.66
N GLY A 5 -5.46 -9.51 17.62
CA GLY A 5 -6.57 -8.54 17.51
C GLY A 5 -6.48 -7.31 18.42
N ALA A 6 -5.53 -7.23 19.36
CA ALA A 6 -5.62 -6.21 20.42
C ALA A 6 -5.34 -4.77 19.99
N THR A 7 -4.55 -4.45 18.95
CA THR A 7 -4.44 -3.05 18.43
C THR A 7 -3.76 -2.99 17.05
N VAL A 8 -4.53 -2.99 15.95
CA VAL A 8 -4.01 -2.58 14.63
C VAL A 8 -3.63 -1.10 14.74
N ARG A 9 -2.35 -0.77 14.96
CA ARG A 9 -1.87 0.62 15.08
C ARG A 9 -0.89 0.96 13.96
N PRO A 10 -0.97 2.17 13.38
CA PRO A 10 0.03 2.65 12.45
C PRO A 10 1.40 2.75 13.14
N VAL A 11 2.46 2.46 12.41
CA VAL A 11 3.84 2.65 12.86
C VAL A 11 4.48 3.85 12.16
N ASN A 12 5.56 4.37 12.73
CA ASN A 12 6.35 5.39 12.06
C ASN A 12 7.31 4.73 11.06
N LEU A 13 6.93 4.73 9.78
CA LEU A 13 7.74 4.15 8.72
C LEU A 13 9.05 4.92 8.52
N ALA A 14 10.15 4.20 8.39
CA ALA A 14 11.42 4.73 7.93
C ALA A 14 11.32 5.16 6.46
N LYS A 15 12.04 6.24 6.12
CA LYS A 15 11.90 6.97 4.87
C LYS A 15 13.26 7.23 4.25
N LYS A 16 13.34 7.13 2.92
CA LYS A 16 14.44 7.64 2.12
C LYS A 16 13.91 8.70 1.15
N VAL A 17 14.48 9.90 1.21
CA VAL A 17 14.04 11.06 0.44
C VAL A 17 14.87 11.21 -0.82
N PHE A 18 14.20 11.50 -1.93
CA PHE A 18 14.78 11.79 -3.23
C PHE A 18 14.22 13.13 -3.74
N SER A 19 15.09 13.98 -4.26
CA SER A 19 14.72 15.28 -4.82
C SER A 19 15.45 15.49 -6.13
N ALA A 20 14.90 16.36 -6.97
CA ALA A 20 15.61 16.85 -8.14
C ALA A 20 16.86 17.65 -7.71
N LYS A 21 17.82 17.81 -8.63
CA LYS A 21 18.98 18.70 -8.47
C LYS A 21 18.59 20.13 -8.12
N THR A 22 17.47 20.60 -8.68
CA THR A 22 16.90 21.91 -8.39
C THR A 22 15.42 21.73 -8.11
N VAL A 23 15.03 21.96 -6.85
CA VAL A 23 13.64 21.86 -6.41
C VAL A 23 12.96 23.21 -6.59
N CYS A 24 11.81 23.23 -7.25
CA CYS A 24 10.98 24.43 -7.35
C CYS A 24 10.51 24.84 -5.93
N PRO A 25 10.84 26.06 -5.43
CA PRO A 25 10.52 26.45 -4.06
C PRO A 25 9.02 26.44 -3.74
N THR A 26 8.17 26.60 -4.75
CA THR A 26 6.71 26.62 -4.62
C THR A 26 6.04 25.28 -4.92
N ALA A 27 6.80 24.25 -5.32
CA ALA A 27 6.24 22.91 -5.49
C ALA A 27 6.05 22.25 -4.12
N ALA A 28 4.82 21.80 -3.84
CA ALA A 28 4.50 21.07 -2.61
C ALA A 28 4.00 19.64 -2.86
N SER A 29 3.82 19.21 -4.12
CA SER A 29 3.45 17.83 -4.42
C SER A 29 4.55 16.83 -4.04
N GLN A 30 4.13 15.64 -3.57
CA GLN A 30 5.04 14.59 -3.12
C GLN A 30 4.64 13.22 -3.68
N LEU A 31 5.64 12.37 -3.95
CA LEU A 31 5.43 10.95 -4.22
C LEU A 31 5.74 10.13 -2.97
N TYR A 32 4.92 9.13 -2.66
CA TYR A 32 5.19 8.15 -1.61
C TYR A 32 5.22 6.75 -2.20
N VAL A 33 6.30 6.01 -1.97
CA VAL A 33 6.54 4.72 -2.63
C VAL A 33 6.62 3.59 -1.62
N ALA A 34 5.68 2.65 -1.72
CA ALA A 34 5.60 1.42 -0.95
C ALA A 34 6.15 0.23 -1.77
N HIS A 35 7.18 -0.44 -1.26
CA HIS A 35 7.81 -1.58 -1.94
C HIS A 35 7.03 -2.90 -1.78
N GLY A 36 7.41 -3.92 -2.58
CA GLY A 36 6.90 -5.29 -2.48
C GLY A 36 7.45 -6.08 -1.30
N LEU A 37 6.93 -7.29 -1.07
CA LEU A 37 7.37 -8.16 0.03
C LEU A 37 8.89 -8.45 -0.08
N LEU A 38 9.59 -8.47 1.07
CA LEU A 38 11.05 -8.58 1.17
C LEU A 38 11.84 -7.41 0.54
N GLY A 39 11.16 -6.39 0.03
CA GLY A 39 11.80 -5.17 -0.46
C GLY A 39 12.22 -4.22 0.66
N ASN A 40 12.84 -3.12 0.25
CA ASN A 40 13.13 -1.93 1.05
C ASN A 40 13.16 -0.69 0.15
N SER A 41 13.20 0.49 0.77
CA SER A 41 13.27 1.80 0.13
C SER A 41 14.44 1.93 -0.87
N GLY A 42 15.53 1.20 -0.66
CA GLY A 42 16.70 1.18 -1.55
C GLY A 42 16.40 0.60 -2.93
N ASN A 43 15.45 -0.34 -3.05
CA ASN A 43 15.11 -0.96 -4.33
C ASN A 43 14.51 0.04 -5.34
N TRP A 44 13.98 1.15 -4.86
CA TRP A 44 13.36 2.19 -5.68
C TRP A 44 14.27 3.36 -6.03
N ALA A 45 15.51 3.37 -5.54
CA ALA A 45 16.39 4.54 -5.65
C ALA A 45 16.56 5.00 -7.11
N THR A 46 16.91 4.10 -8.02
CA THR A 46 17.13 4.43 -9.44
C THR A 46 15.85 4.94 -10.11
N ALA A 47 14.71 4.26 -9.89
CA ALA A 47 13.43 4.68 -10.44
C ALA A 47 13.00 6.06 -9.93
N LEU A 48 13.20 6.33 -8.63
CA LEU A 48 12.86 7.62 -8.05
C LEU A 48 13.77 8.74 -8.53
N HIS A 49 15.07 8.48 -8.71
CA HIS A 49 15.96 9.46 -9.36
C HIS A 49 15.49 9.82 -10.77
N HIS A 50 15.07 8.82 -11.57
CA HIS A 50 14.49 9.09 -12.88
C HIS A 50 13.19 9.89 -12.81
N LEU A 51 12.29 9.58 -11.86
CA LEU A 51 11.01 10.27 -11.72
C LEU A 51 11.17 11.73 -11.26
N VAL A 52 11.99 12.00 -10.25
CA VAL A 52 12.18 13.37 -9.75
C VAL A 52 12.92 14.25 -10.74
N GLU A 53 13.77 13.69 -11.60
CA GLU A 53 14.45 14.41 -12.68
C GLU A 53 13.65 14.45 -13.99
N HIS A 54 12.53 13.72 -14.07
CA HIS A 54 11.78 13.60 -15.32
C HIS A 54 11.27 14.99 -15.76
N PRO A 55 11.41 15.37 -17.05
CA PRO A 55 11.01 16.70 -17.53
C PRO A 55 9.56 17.09 -17.23
N ALA A 56 8.65 16.11 -17.19
CA ALA A 56 7.24 16.33 -16.85
C ALA A 56 6.96 16.56 -15.34
N LEU A 57 7.93 16.30 -14.46
CA LEU A 57 7.73 16.25 -13.00
C LEU A 57 8.69 17.12 -12.19
N ARG A 58 9.91 17.38 -12.69
CA ARG A 58 11.01 18.00 -11.93
C ARG A 58 10.70 19.37 -11.31
N ASP A 59 9.82 20.15 -11.94
CA ASP A 59 9.36 21.46 -11.49
C ASP A 59 8.08 21.41 -10.64
N LYS A 60 7.46 20.23 -10.54
CA LYS A 60 6.17 20.01 -9.88
C LYS A 60 6.27 19.24 -8.58
N LEU A 61 7.35 18.49 -8.37
CA LEU A 61 7.57 17.68 -7.17
C LEU A 61 8.50 18.39 -6.21
N ARG A 62 8.12 18.42 -4.93
CA ARG A 62 9.04 18.78 -3.84
C ARG A 62 10.05 17.67 -3.59
N ARG A 63 9.55 16.44 -3.48
CA ARG A 63 10.33 15.23 -3.21
C ARG A 63 9.54 13.96 -3.52
N ALA A 64 10.26 12.87 -3.72
CA ALA A 64 9.75 11.52 -3.64
C ALA A 64 10.28 10.85 -2.37
N ILE A 65 9.46 10.04 -1.72
CA ILE A 65 9.77 9.36 -0.46
C ILE A 65 9.57 7.87 -0.66
N ALA A 66 10.66 7.11 -0.67
CA ALA A 66 10.60 5.65 -0.59
C ALA A 66 10.46 5.24 0.87
N LEU A 67 9.52 4.35 1.14
CA LEU A 67 9.22 3.85 2.46
C LEU A 67 9.88 2.50 2.65
N ASP A 68 10.42 2.23 3.83
CA ASP A 68 10.51 0.85 4.29
C ASP A 68 9.14 0.52 4.90
N MET A 69 8.41 -0.45 4.37
CA MET A 69 7.11 -0.84 4.96
C MET A 69 7.33 -1.50 6.32
N ARG A 70 6.31 -1.56 7.20
CA ARG A 70 6.42 -2.29 8.47
C ARG A 70 7.01 -3.69 8.25
N ASN A 71 7.76 -4.20 9.22
CA ASN A 71 8.45 -5.49 9.13
C ASN A 71 9.54 -5.58 8.04
N HIS A 72 9.90 -4.47 7.40
CA HIS A 72 10.92 -4.42 6.37
C HIS A 72 11.90 -3.28 6.63
N GLY A 73 13.09 -3.40 6.05
CA GLY A 73 14.09 -2.34 6.10
C GLY A 73 14.38 -1.84 7.52
N ASN A 74 14.39 -0.53 7.69
CA ASN A 74 14.64 0.14 8.96
C ASN A 74 13.35 0.50 9.71
N SER A 75 12.19 0.09 9.21
CA SER A 75 10.90 0.36 9.86
C SER A 75 10.68 -0.59 11.05
N PRO A 76 9.86 -0.17 12.04
CA PRO A 76 9.56 -1.01 13.20
C PRO A 76 9.03 -2.40 12.80
N HIS A 77 9.51 -3.40 13.53
CA HIS A 77 8.94 -4.75 13.49
C HIS A 77 7.66 -4.77 14.34
N SER A 78 6.62 -5.41 13.81
CA SER A 78 5.30 -5.57 14.41
C SER A 78 4.80 -7.00 14.20
N SER A 79 4.05 -7.52 15.17
CA SER A 79 3.36 -8.79 15.05
C SER A 79 2.19 -8.76 14.06
N ASP A 80 1.72 -7.57 13.67
CA ASP A 80 0.62 -7.36 12.73
C ASP A 80 1.15 -6.93 11.36
N HIS A 81 0.93 -7.78 10.36
CA HIS A 81 1.30 -7.56 8.97
C HIS A 81 0.11 -7.66 8.01
N THR A 82 -1.10 -7.42 8.52
CA THR A 82 -2.31 -7.44 7.70
C THR A 82 -2.37 -6.26 6.71
N ASN A 83 -3.17 -6.39 5.66
CA ASN A 83 -3.40 -5.30 4.72
C ASN A 83 -3.97 -4.04 5.41
N ALA A 84 -4.88 -4.22 6.37
CA ALA A 84 -5.44 -3.11 7.15
C ALA A 84 -4.34 -2.34 7.90
N ALA A 85 -3.38 -3.07 8.46
CA ALA A 85 -2.26 -2.47 9.17
C ALA A 85 -1.32 -1.73 8.21
N LEU A 86 -0.95 -2.33 7.08
CA LEU A 86 -0.13 -1.69 6.04
C LEU A 86 -0.80 -0.42 5.49
N ALA A 87 -2.10 -0.49 5.21
CA ALA A 87 -2.88 0.65 4.72
C ALA A 87 -2.99 1.77 5.78
N SER A 88 -3.15 1.42 7.06
CA SER A 88 -3.15 2.39 8.16
C SER A 88 -1.81 3.12 8.31
N ASP A 89 -0.67 2.46 8.04
CA ASP A 89 0.62 3.14 8.02
C ASP A 89 0.69 4.21 6.92
N LEU A 90 0.16 3.90 5.72
CA LEU A 90 0.15 4.83 4.60
C LEU A 90 -0.77 6.03 4.87
N GLU A 91 -1.92 5.80 5.52
CA GLU A 91 -2.84 6.86 5.94
C GLU A 91 -2.16 7.79 6.96
N ALA A 92 -1.55 7.22 8.02
CA ALA A 92 -0.84 8.00 9.03
C ALA A 92 0.37 8.73 8.44
N LEU A 93 1.12 8.09 7.53
CA LEU A 93 2.21 8.73 6.79
C LEU A 93 1.72 9.98 6.08
N VAL A 94 0.66 9.87 5.28
CA VAL A 94 0.11 11.00 4.51
C VAL A 94 -0.27 12.13 5.45
N LEU A 95 -0.98 11.85 6.55
CA LEU A 95 -1.38 12.88 7.52
C LEU A 95 -0.17 13.58 8.18
N ARG A 96 0.87 12.85 8.58
CA ARG A 96 2.12 13.45 9.11
C ARG A 96 2.79 14.35 8.08
N GLU A 97 2.79 13.95 6.81
CA GLU A 97 3.38 14.73 5.72
C GLU A 97 2.53 15.95 5.35
N GLN A 98 1.20 15.89 5.47
CA GLN A 98 0.34 17.08 5.35
C GLN A 98 0.66 18.10 6.45
N GLN A 99 0.85 17.66 7.69
CA GLN A 99 1.27 18.54 8.79
C GLN A 99 2.64 19.18 8.51
N GLU A 100 3.59 18.42 8.00
CA GLU A 100 4.92 18.93 7.63
C GLU A 100 4.87 19.94 6.48
N LEU A 101 4.04 19.68 5.46
CA LEU A 101 3.79 20.64 4.38
C LEU A 101 3.14 21.91 4.92
N LYS A 102 2.19 21.83 5.85
CA LYS A 102 1.56 23.00 6.48
C LYS A 102 2.57 23.85 7.27
N ARG A 103 3.56 23.22 7.92
CA ARG A 103 4.66 23.94 8.58
C ARG A 103 5.60 24.62 7.57
N THR A 104 5.87 23.94 6.46
CA THR A 104 6.74 24.46 5.39
C THR A 104 6.07 25.60 4.61
N PHE A 105 4.79 25.43 4.29
CA PHE A 105 3.98 26.29 3.44
C PHE A 105 2.79 26.81 4.25
N HIS A 106 3.00 27.92 4.97
CA HIS A 106 1.97 28.54 5.81
C HIS A 106 0.71 28.90 5.02
N ASP A 107 0.88 29.37 3.78
CA ASP A 107 -0.20 29.68 2.85
C ASP A 107 -0.20 28.68 1.67
N PRO A 108 -1.18 27.76 1.60
CA PRO A 108 -1.32 26.83 0.48
C PRO A 108 -1.49 27.49 -0.89
N SER A 109 -1.92 28.76 -0.95
CA SER A 109 -2.06 29.51 -2.21
C SER A 109 -0.71 29.91 -2.81
N SER A 110 0.35 29.93 -2.00
CA SER A 110 1.73 30.16 -2.46
C SER A 110 2.33 28.97 -3.21
N CYS A 111 1.69 27.80 -3.14
CA CYS A 111 2.16 26.59 -3.77
C CYS A 111 1.63 26.44 -5.20
N THR A 112 2.51 26.13 -6.15
CA THR A 112 2.14 25.83 -7.54
C THR A 112 1.56 24.42 -7.70
N THR A 113 1.91 23.51 -6.79
CA THR A 113 1.42 22.13 -6.73
C THR A 113 1.24 21.73 -5.26
N ARG A 114 0.32 20.80 -4.95
CA ARG A 114 0.00 20.47 -3.55
C ARG A 114 -0.48 19.04 -3.29
N HIS A 115 -0.26 18.12 -4.21
CA HIS A 115 -0.89 16.80 -4.15
C HIS A 115 0.07 15.69 -3.70
N ALA A 116 -0.48 14.70 -3.02
CA ALA A 116 0.19 13.43 -2.75
C ALA A 116 -0.15 12.41 -3.84
N ILE A 117 0.84 11.61 -4.25
CA ILE A 117 0.64 10.47 -5.15
C ILE A 117 1.25 9.24 -4.50
N LEU A 118 0.46 8.19 -4.36
CA LEU A 118 0.92 6.92 -3.84
C LEU A 118 1.40 6.04 -4.98
N ILE A 119 2.55 5.38 -4.81
CA ILE A 119 3.05 4.35 -5.72
C ILE A 119 3.25 3.09 -4.88
N GLY A 120 2.71 1.96 -5.33
CA GLY A 120 2.86 0.70 -4.62
C GLY A 120 3.20 -0.43 -5.58
N HIS A 121 4.27 -1.19 -5.29
CA HIS A 121 4.59 -2.44 -6.00
C HIS A 121 4.21 -3.65 -5.17
N SER A 122 3.62 -4.67 -5.79
CA SER A 122 3.32 -5.94 -5.15
C SER A 122 2.56 -5.76 -3.81
N MET A 123 3.10 -6.25 -2.69
CA MET A 123 2.56 -5.99 -1.34
C MET A 123 2.28 -4.50 -1.07
N GLY A 124 3.18 -3.60 -1.45
CA GLY A 124 2.96 -2.15 -1.34
C GLY A 124 1.82 -1.65 -2.23
N GLY A 125 1.61 -2.25 -3.40
CA GLY A 125 0.45 -1.99 -4.26
C GLY A 125 -0.85 -2.41 -3.58
N LEU A 126 -0.86 -3.59 -2.95
CA LEU A 126 -2.00 -4.07 -2.17
C LEU A 126 -2.28 -3.18 -0.95
N ALA A 127 -1.25 -2.66 -0.30
CA ALA A 127 -1.40 -1.68 0.78
C ALA A 127 -2.08 -0.38 0.30
N VAL A 128 -1.64 0.15 -0.84
CA VAL A 128 -2.28 1.33 -1.46
C VAL A 128 -3.72 1.04 -1.85
N ILE A 129 -4.02 -0.12 -2.45
CA ILE A 129 -5.39 -0.55 -2.76
C ILE A 129 -6.23 -0.58 -1.48
N GLY A 130 -5.71 -1.16 -0.40
CA GLY A 130 -6.34 -1.18 0.91
C GLY A 130 -6.67 0.23 1.40
N THR A 131 -5.70 1.14 1.41
CA THR A 131 -5.89 2.55 1.81
C THR A 131 -7.03 3.20 1.01
N LEU A 132 -7.01 3.06 -0.31
CA LEU A 132 -7.97 3.72 -1.19
C LEU A 132 -9.40 3.17 -1.02
N LEU A 133 -9.56 1.85 -1.03
CA LEU A 133 -10.89 1.21 -0.94
C LEU A 133 -11.51 1.36 0.45
N ARG A 134 -10.70 1.29 1.52
CA ARG A 134 -11.17 1.51 2.89
C ARG A 134 -11.73 2.90 3.06
N ARG A 135 -11.00 3.92 2.61
CA ARG A 135 -11.43 5.32 2.74
C ARG A 135 -12.57 5.70 1.79
N ALA A 136 -12.68 5.08 0.61
CA ALA A 136 -13.86 5.23 -0.25
C ALA A 136 -15.15 4.65 0.36
N ASN A 137 -15.05 3.77 1.36
CA ASN A 137 -16.17 3.09 2.00
C ASN A 137 -16.28 3.40 3.51
N GLU A 138 -15.62 4.46 3.98
CA GLU A 138 -15.45 4.70 5.43
C GLU A 138 -16.76 4.94 6.17
N ASP A 139 -17.77 5.53 5.52
CA ASP A 139 -19.11 5.71 6.10
C ASP A 139 -19.75 4.38 6.52
N TYR A 140 -19.38 3.27 5.87
CA TYR A 140 -19.86 1.94 6.23
C TYR A 140 -18.92 1.27 7.23
N LEU A 141 -17.61 1.42 7.05
CA LEU A 141 -16.60 0.73 7.86
C LEU A 141 -16.46 1.30 9.27
N LEU A 142 -16.84 2.56 9.49
CA LEU A 142 -16.65 3.25 10.77
C LEU A 142 -17.92 3.32 11.63
N THR A 143 -19.08 2.94 11.09
CA THR A 143 -20.36 2.95 11.83
C THR A 143 -20.50 1.76 12.77
N SER A 144 -21.46 1.83 13.68
CA SER A 144 -21.81 0.76 14.62
C SER A 144 -22.18 -0.57 13.94
N TRP A 145 -22.54 -0.55 12.65
CA TRP A 145 -22.74 -1.76 11.83
C TRP A 145 -21.46 -2.61 11.71
N ALA A 146 -20.29 -1.99 11.81
CA ALA A 146 -19.02 -2.69 11.89
C ALA A 146 -18.85 -3.47 13.22
N ASP A 147 -19.49 -2.99 14.29
CA ASP A 147 -19.28 -3.48 15.67
C ASP A 147 -20.38 -4.45 16.16
N HIS A 148 -21.65 -4.28 15.75
CA HIS A 148 -22.83 -4.97 16.32
C HIS A 148 -23.15 -6.34 15.69
N CYS A 149 -22.15 -7.09 15.23
CA CYS A 149 -22.38 -8.39 14.59
C CYS A 149 -22.43 -9.58 15.55
N ASP A 150 -22.16 -9.36 16.83
CA ASP A 150 -22.02 -10.41 17.85
C ASP A 150 -22.71 -9.99 19.15
N ASP A 151 -24.04 -9.87 19.16
CA ASP A 151 -24.78 -10.05 20.42
C ASP A 151 -25.57 -11.36 20.34
N GLY A 152 -25.27 -12.27 21.27
CA GLY A 152 -25.64 -13.67 21.23
C GLY A 152 -27.14 -13.90 21.08
N GLY A 153 -27.57 -14.25 19.89
CA GLY A 153 -28.94 -14.68 19.60
C GLY A 153 -29.01 -15.13 18.16
N THR A 154 -29.46 -16.35 17.92
CA THR A 154 -29.69 -16.90 16.58
C THR A 154 -30.43 -15.91 15.66
N THR A 155 -29.87 -15.72 14.45
CA THR A 155 -30.43 -15.17 13.20
C THR A 155 -29.93 -13.79 12.72
N SER A 156 -29.37 -13.82 11.49
CA SER A 156 -28.88 -12.73 10.62
C SER A 156 -27.49 -12.13 10.90
N SER A 157 -26.47 -12.90 10.54
CA SER A 157 -25.16 -12.41 10.11
C SER A 157 -25.30 -11.21 9.15
N SER A 158 -24.96 -9.99 9.60
CA SER A 158 -24.79 -8.83 8.72
C SER A 158 -23.47 -8.96 7.95
N SER A 159 -23.50 -9.84 6.97
CA SER A 159 -22.37 -10.08 6.08
C SER A 159 -22.32 -8.95 5.02
N TYR A 160 -21.17 -8.28 4.88
CA TYR A 160 -20.91 -7.37 3.77
C TYR A 160 -20.58 -8.22 2.53
N GLY A 161 -21.61 -8.86 1.96
CA GLY A 161 -21.40 -10.01 1.07
C GLY A 161 -20.63 -11.13 1.79
N ALA A 162 -19.71 -11.83 1.13
CA ALA A 162 -18.89 -12.87 1.76
C ALA A 162 -17.67 -12.33 2.55
N TRP A 163 -17.65 -11.05 2.94
CA TRP A 163 -16.54 -10.48 3.69
C TRP A 163 -16.60 -10.87 5.19
N PRO A 164 -15.61 -11.61 5.73
CA PRO A 164 -15.67 -12.10 7.11
C PRO A 164 -15.69 -10.97 8.15
N ALA A 165 -16.51 -11.13 9.20
CA ALA A 165 -16.67 -10.14 10.26
C ALA A 165 -15.34 -9.75 10.94
N GLU A 166 -14.46 -10.72 11.18
CA GLU A 166 -13.15 -10.47 11.80
C GLU A 166 -12.26 -9.54 10.95
N HIS A 167 -12.18 -9.79 9.64
CA HIS A 167 -11.42 -8.94 8.72
C HIS A 167 -11.99 -7.52 8.68
N ARG A 168 -13.31 -7.40 8.81
CA ARG A 168 -14.01 -6.12 8.87
C ARG A 168 -13.67 -5.34 10.15
N ARG A 169 -13.69 -6.01 11.30
CA ARG A 169 -13.30 -5.42 12.59
C ARG A 169 -11.86 -4.96 12.58
N GLN A 170 -10.94 -5.78 12.06
CA GLN A 170 -9.53 -5.39 11.91
C GLN A 170 -9.37 -4.17 10.99
N CYS A 171 -10.12 -4.14 9.89
CA CYS A 171 -10.15 -2.99 8.99
C CYS A 171 -10.60 -1.71 9.71
N ALA A 172 -11.73 -1.75 10.42
CA ALA A 172 -12.29 -0.63 11.18
C ALA A 172 -11.35 -0.20 12.32
N ALA A 173 -10.80 -1.16 13.07
CA ALA A 173 -9.85 -0.91 14.16
C ALA A 173 -8.61 -0.16 13.65
N GLY A 174 -8.04 -0.57 12.53
CA GLY A 174 -6.91 0.13 11.92
C GLY A 174 -7.26 1.55 11.46
N MET A 175 -8.49 1.80 10.98
CA MET A 175 -8.92 3.15 10.60
C MET A 175 -9.09 4.04 11.84
N ARG A 176 -9.70 3.50 12.91
CA ARG A 176 -9.88 4.19 14.20
C ARG A 176 -8.56 4.47 14.91
N ALA A 177 -7.57 3.59 14.79
CA ALA A 177 -6.24 3.84 15.34
C ALA A 177 -5.52 5.02 14.65
N VAL A 178 -5.74 5.20 13.34
CA VAL A 178 -5.30 6.42 12.66
C VAL A 178 -6.08 7.62 13.21
N HIS A 179 -7.38 7.50 13.43
CA HIS A 179 -8.17 8.62 13.98
C HIS A 179 -7.66 9.06 15.36
N GLU A 180 -7.40 8.08 16.23
CA GLU A 180 -6.83 8.30 17.56
C GLU A 180 -5.49 9.03 17.49
N GLU A 181 -4.59 8.65 16.57
CA GLU A 181 -3.28 9.31 16.45
C GLU A 181 -3.37 10.79 16.04
N PHE A 182 -4.39 11.17 15.26
CA PHE A 182 -4.55 12.52 14.71
C PHE A 182 -5.75 13.29 15.30
N ASP A 183 -6.23 12.88 16.47
CA ASP A 183 -7.31 13.54 17.22
C ASP A 183 -8.63 13.68 16.43
N PHE A 184 -8.93 12.72 15.55
CA PHE A 184 -10.23 12.60 14.90
C PHE A 184 -11.18 11.75 15.75
N ALA A 185 -12.49 12.05 15.69
CA ALA A 185 -13.46 11.16 16.35
C ALA A 185 -13.45 9.76 15.68
N SER A 186 -13.66 8.72 16.48
CA SER A 186 -13.50 7.33 16.03
C SER A 186 -14.35 6.96 14.82
N SER A 187 -15.57 7.51 14.72
CA SER A 187 -16.49 7.29 13.60
C SER A 187 -16.41 8.34 12.50
N GLN A 188 -15.52 9.34 12.62
CA GLN A 188 -15.48 10.48 11.71
C GLN A 188 -14.91 10.09 10.34
N PRO A 189 -15.65 10.31 9.24
CA PRO A 189 -15.09 10.19 7.90
C PRO A 189 -13.91 11.17 7.69
N ILE A 190 -12.77 10.70 7.19
CA ILE A 190 -11.59 11.53 6.90
C ILE A 190 -11.10 11.43 5.44
N SER A 191 -11.86 10.79 4.55
CA SER A 191 -11.59 10.74 3.11
C SER A 191 -11.50 12.14 2.51
N LYS A 192 -12.34 13.10 2.92
CA LYS A 192 -12.22 14.51 2.50
C LYS A 192 -10.92 15.20 2.95
N VAL A 193 -10.29 14.68 4.01
CA VAL A 193 -8.99 15.14 4.52
C VAL A 193 -7.84 14.46 3.77
N LEU A 194 -7.99 13.16 3.50
CA LEU A 194 -6.96 12.36 2.84
C LEU A 194 -6.94 12.55 1.33
N PHE A 195 -8.09 12.72 0.68
CA PHE A 195 -8.24 12.72 -0.78
C PHE A 195 -8.48 14.12 -1.32
N SER A 196 -7.97 14.41 -2.51
CA SER A 196 -8.11 15.74 -3.13
C SER A 196 -9.49 15.99 -3.73
N ASN A 197 -10.23 14.93 -4.10
CA ASN A 197 -11.50 15.02 -4.85
C ASN A 197 -12.61 14.16 -4.24
N CYS A 198 -12.99 14.43 -3.00
CA CYS A 198 -14.29 13.99 -2.49
C CYS A 198 -15.31 15.12 -2.69
N ASP A 199 -15.98 15.07 -3.84
CA ASP A 199 -17.23 15.72 -4.22
C ASP A 199 -17.32 17.27 -4.28
N ALA A 200 -17.28 17.78 -5.52
CA ALA A 200 -17.91 19.05 -5.90
C ALA A 200 -19.45 18.94 -6.02
N SER A 201 -20.05 17.78 -5.69
CA SER A 201 -21.48 17.50 -5.88
C SER A 201 -22.25 17.07 -4.62
N SER A 202 -21.64 17.03 -3.43
CA SER A 202 -22.41 16.85 -2.19
C SER A 202 -22.90 18.21 -1.70
N SER A 203 -24.23 18.40 -1.68
CA SER A 203 -24.91 19.54 -1.06
C SER A 203 -24.35 19.81 0.35
N PRO A 204 -24.32 21.06 0.86
CA PRO A 204 -23.69 21.42 2.12
C PRO A 204 -24.58 20.96 3.29
N SER A 205 -24.69 19.66 3.52
CA SER A 205 -25.35 19.11 4.71
C SER A 205 -24.33 19.05 5.84
N THR A 206 -24.43 20.03 6.75
CA THR A 206 -23.86 20.00 8.11
C THR A 206 -22.43 19.44 8.21
N ASP A 207 -21.52 19.93 7.36
CA ASP A 207 -20.11 19.57 7.48
C ASP A 207 -19.56 20.33 8.70
N SER A 208 -19.49 19.64 9.84
CA SER A 208 -18.80 20.13 11.03
C SER A 208 -17.43 20.68 10.60
N GLY A 209 -17.08 21.90 11.00
CA GLY A 209 -15.96 22.70 10.46
C GLY A 209 -14.55 22.12 10.62
N ILE A 210 -14.30 20.89 10.18
CA ILE A 210 -13.06 20.14 10.25
C ILE A 210 -12.34 20.22 8.89
N ALA A 211 -13.07 20.08 7.77
CA ALA A 211 -12.51 20.25 6.43
C ALA A 211 -11.95 21.67 6.20
N SER A 212 -12.52 22.68 6.86
CA SER A 212 -12.02 24.07 6.85
C SER A 212 -10.79 24.30 7.74
N ARG A 213 -10.48 23.38 8.67
CA ARG A 213 -9.31 23.44 9.55
C ARG A 213 -8.08 22.68 9.03
N ILE A 214 -8.26 21.84 8.00
CA ILE A 214 -7.21 20.94 7.50
C ILE A 214 -6.75 21.36 6.11
N SER A 215 -5.44 21.60 6.02
CA SER A 215 -4.78 22.10 4.82
C SER A 215 -5.13 21.29 3.57
N PRO A 216 -5.31 21.91 2.39
CA PRO A 216 -5.42 21.20 1.13
C PRO A 216 -4.07 20.61 0.66
N LEU A 217 -2.97 20.93 1.36
CA LEU A 217 -1.63 20.42 1.05
C LEU A 217 -1.52 18.93 1.35
N GLY A 218 -0.93 18.18 0.42
CA GLY A 218 -0.59 16.77 0.58
C GLY A 218 -1.78 15.81 0.54
N ARG A 219 -2.93 16.22 0.01
CA ARG A 219 -4.06 15.30 -0.22
C ARG A 219 -3.79 14.39 -1.41
N ILE A 220 -4.15 13.11 -1.28
CA ILE A 220 -3.96 12.07 -2.28
C ILE A 220 -4.82 12.41 -3.50
N ALA A 221 -4.16 12.66 -4.63
CA ALA A 221 -4.83 12.93 -5.90
C ALA A 221 -4.99 11.68 -6.78
N GLY A 222 -4.23 10.63 -6.49
CA GLY A 222 -4.31 9.37 -7.20
C GLY A 222 -3.17 8.43 -6.83
N ALA A 223 -3.09 7.32 -7.54
CA ALA A 223 -2.09 6.30 -7.28
C ALA A 223 -1.57 5.60 -8.54
N VAL A 224 -0.37 5.05 -8.43
CA VAL A 224 0.22 4.11 -9.39
C VAL A 224 0.40 2.76 -8.70
N ILE A 225 -0.27 1.73 -9.20
CA ILE A 225 -0.19 0.36 -8.72
C ILE A 225 0.67 -0.45 -9.69
N VAL A 226 1.75 -1.03 -9.20
CA VAL A 226 2.75 -1.72 -10.02
C VAL A 226 2.65 -3.22 -9.83
N ASP A 227 2.29 -3.86 -10.94
CA ASP A 227 2.38 -5.29 -11.22
C ASP A 227 1.53 -6.21 -10.34
N ILE A 228 0.42 -5.68 -9.81
CA ILE A 228 -0.61 -6.43 -9.09
C ILE A 228 -2.00 -5.90 -9.40
N THR A 229 -3.00 -6.73 -9.12
CA THR A 229 -4.43 -6.39 -9.21
C THR A 229 -5.10 -6.53 -7.83
N PRO A 230 -6.28 -5.91 -7.61
CA PRO A 230 -6.99 -6.01 -6.31
C PRO A 230 -7.33 -7.45 -5.94
N THR A 231 -7.79 -8.21 -6.91
CA THR A 231 -7.94 -9.67 -6.83
C THR A 231 -6.83 -10.30 -7.64
N MET A 232 -6.22 -11.37 -7.13
CA MET A 232 -5.17 -12.10 -7.82
C MET A 232 -5.43 -13.59 -7.72
N ARG A 233 -4.72 -14.36 -8.55
CA ARG A 233 -4.69 -15.82 -8.42
C ARG A 233 -4.38 -16.22 -6.98
N PRO A 234 -5.07 -17.23 -6.41
CA PRO A 234 -4.70 -17.76 -5.11
C PRO A 234 -3.19 -18.00 -5.06
N LEU A 235 -2.54 -17.52 -4.00
CA LEU A 235 -1.08 -17.60 -3.87
C LEU A 235 -0.55 -19.04 -3.98
N ALA A 236 -1.39 -20.04 -3.72
CA ALA A 236 -1.10 -21.46 -3.83
C ALA A 236 -1.02 -21.99 -5.27
N GLU A 237 -1.55 -21.29 -6.26
CA GLU A 237 -1.61 -21.74 -7.66
C GLU A 237 -0.49 -21.15 -8.55
N TYR A 238 0.43 -20.37 -7.96
CA TYR A 238 1.69 -20.01 -8.62
C TYR A 238 2.63 -21.23 -8.55
N SER A 239 2.58 -22.09 -9.58
CA SER A 239 3.56 -23.17 -9.77
C SER A 239 4.68 -22.68 -10.68
N GLY A 240 5.89 -22.54 -10.12
CA GLY A 240 7.07 -22.04 -10.83
C GLY A 240 8.14 -21.53 -9.86
N SER A 241 9.30 -21.12 -10.38
CA SER A 241 10.46 -20.57 -9.65
C SER A 241 10.20 -19.37 -8.72
N ASP A 242 8.94 -18.89 -8.66
CA ASP A 242 8.46 -17.71 -7.92
C ASP A 242 7.47 -18.07 -6.79
N ASN A 243 7.62 -19.23 -6.16
CA ASN A 243 6.87 -19.51 -4.94
C ASN A 243 7.49 -18.72 -3.76
N ILE A 244 7.06 -17.47 -3.59
CA ILE A 244 7.53 -16.58 -2.52
C ILE A 244 7.27 -17.18 -1.13
N LYS A 245 6.20 -17.96 -0.95
CA LYS A 245 5.96 -18.70 0.31
C LYS A 245 7.08 -19.71 0.57
N GLU A 246 7.41 -20.52 -0.42
CA GLU A 246 8.52 -21.46 -0.31
C GLU A 246 9.86 -20.74 -0.11
N THR A 247 10.05 -19.57 -0.73
CA THR A 247 11.24 -18.74 -0.51
C THR A 247 11.34 -18.31 0.97
N LEU A 248 10.24 -17.84 1.57
CA LEU A 248 10.20 -17.52 3.01
C LEU A 248 10.50 -18.76 3.87
N GLU A 249 9.93 -19.92 3.53
CA GLU A 249 10.20 -21.18 4.22
C GLU A 249 11.67 -21.64 4.08
N ARG A 250 12.33 -21.33 2.97
CA ARG A 250 13.77 -21.58 2.80
C ARG A 250 14.60 -20.57 3.60
N MET A 251 14.20 -19.30 3.63
CA MET A 251 14.86 -18.27 4.43
C MET A 251 14.86 -18.61 5.92
N THR A 252 13.80 -19.24 6.47
CA THR A 252 13.78 -19.64 7.89
C THR A 252 14.77 -20.75 8.22
N ARG A 253 15.33 -21.44 7.21
CA ARG A 253 16.33 -22.51 7.37
C ARG A 253 17.77 -22.01 7.23
N VAL A 254 17.96 -20.72 6.94
CA VAL A 254 19.29 -20.07 6.84
C VAL A 254 19.92 -19.99 8.22
N ARG A 255 21.15 -20.49 8.34
CA ARG A 255 21.96 -20.42 9.55
C ARG A 255 22.71 -19.10 9.60
N LEU A 256 22.09 -18.11 10.24
CA LEU A 256 22.65 -16.77 10.37
C LEU A 256 23.93 -16.73 11.21
N ASP A 257 24.14 -17.70 12.09
CA ASP A 257 25.35 -17.92 12.88
C ASP A 257 26.54 -18.41 12.04
N ALA A 258 26.29 -18.94 10.85
CA ALA A 258 27.34 -19.35 9.92
C ALA A 258 27.76 -18.23 8.95
N ILE A 259 27.14 -17.05 9.03
CA ILE A 259 27.32 -15.96 8.06
C ILE A 259 28.11 -14.82 8.71
N HIS A 260 29.29 -14.56 8.17
CA HIS A 260 30.19 -13.47 8.58
C HIS A 260 30.64 -12.59 7.41
N SER A 261 30.37 -13.04 6.18
CA SER A 261 30.68 -12.36 4.93
C SER A 261 29.56 -12.55 3.90
N TYR A 262 29.52 -11.70 2.87
CA TYR A 262 28.54 -11.83 1.79
C TYR A 262 28.77 -13.04 0.87
N GLU A 263 30.00 -13.58 0.83
CA GLU A 263 30.29 -14.83 0.14
C GLU A 263 29.57 -16.00 0.84
N GLU A 264 29.66 -16.05 2.17
CA GLU A 264 28.96 -17.06 2.98
C GLU A 264 27.44 -16.91 2.92
N VAL A 265 26.90 -15.67 2.80
CA VAL A 265 25.47 -15.48 2.50
C VAL A 265 25.09 -16.24 1.24
N THR A 266 25.88 -16.08 0.17
CA THR A 266 25.59 -16.73 -1.12
C THR A 266 25.63 -18.25 -0.99
N ALA A 267 26.66 -18.81 -0.34
CA ALA A 267 26.77 -20.23 -0.10
C ALA A 267 25.58 -20.78 0.72
N GLU A 268 25.15 -20.06 1.75
CA GLU A 268 24.06 -20.47 2.61
C GLU A 268 22.70 -20.38 1.92
N LEU A 269 22.45 -19.35 1.10
CA LEU A 269 21.24 -19.25 0.28
C LEU A 269 21.16 -20.39 -0.75
N ILE A 270 22.30 -20.78 -1.35
CA ILE A 270 22.37 -21.97 -2.23
C ILE A 270 22.05 -23.24 -1.43
N ARG A 271 22.60 -23.40 -0.22
CA ARG A 271 22.38 -24.56 0.65
C ARG A 271 20.90 -24.77 0.97
N VAL A 272 20.15 -23.70 1.21
CA VAL A 272 18.70 -23.78 1.49
C VAL A 272 17.84 -23.87 0.21
N GLY A 273 18.46 -23.97 -0.97
CA GLY A 273 17.80 -24.25 -2.25
C GLY A 273 17.46 -23.02 -3.09
N ILE A 274 17.96 -21.83 -2.76
CA ILE A 274 17.68 -20.61 -3.53
C ILE A 274 18.64 -20.53 -4.73
N ALA A 275 18.23 -21.18 -5.83
CA ALA A 275 19.07 -21.41 -7.00
C ALA A 275 19.20 -20.22 -7.96
N ASP A 276 18.18 -19.34 -8.01
CA ASP A 276 18.22 -18.16 -8.86
C ASP A 276 19.14 -17.07 -8.30
N GLN A 277 20.06 -16.56 -9.14
CA GLN A 277 21.05 -15.58 -8.72
C GLN A 277 20.42 -14.21 -8.42
N ALA A 278 19.40 -13.80 -9.18
CA ALA A 278 18.75 -12.50 -8.96
C ALA A 278 17.99 -12.50 -7.62
N MET A 279 17.29 -13.60 -7.31
CA MET A 279 16.65 -13.83 -6.02
C MET A 279 17.67 -13.85 -4.89
N ARG A 280 18.81 -14.54 -5.03
CA ARG A 280 19.87 -14.49 -4.01
C ARG A 280 20.36 -13.06 -3.78
N ASN A 281 20.67 -12.33 -4.84
CA ASN A 281 21.11 -10.93 -4.74
C ASN A 281 20.07 -10.07 -4.03
N PHE A 282 18.79 -10.27 -4.33
CA PHE A 282 17.67 -9.57 -3.69
C PHE A 282 17.57 -9.90 -2.19
N LEU A 283 17.61 -11.19 -1.82
CA LEU A 283 17.54 -11.61 -0.42
C LEU A 283 18.76 -11.18 0.39
N THR A 284 19.94 -11.12 -0.22
CA THR A 284 21.14 -10.59 0.42
C THR A 284 20.95 -9.14 0.89
N THR A 285 20.10 -8.35 0.23
CA THR A 285 19.78 -6.98 0.70
C THR A 285 19.03 -6.94 2.04
N ASN A 286 18.52 -8.09 2.51
CA ASN A 286 17.89 -8.27 3.80
C ASN A 286 18.82 -8.89 4.85
N ILE A 287 20.11 -9.11 4.57
CA ILE A 287 21.08 -9.56 5.57
C ILE A 287 21.85 -8.37 6.14
N VAL A 288 21.90 -8.30 7.47
CA VAL A 288 22.80 -7.42 8.21
C VAL A 288 23.88 -8.30 8.83
N LEU A 289 25.13 -8.10 8.41
CA LEU A 289 26.25 -8.84 8.97
C LEU A 289 26.49 -8.43 10.43
N GLY A 290 26.90 -9.40 11.24
CA GLY A 290 27.35 -9.15 12.60
C GLY A 290 28.65 -8.32 12.65
N PRO A 291 29.03 -7.83 13.85
CA PRO A 291 30.32 -7.19 14.05
C PRO A 291 31.48 -8.16 13.76
N LYS A 292 32.63 -7.62 13.33
CA LYS A 292 33.81 -8.41 12.94
C LYS A 292 34.42 -9.25 14.07
N ASP A 293 34.13 -8.90 15.33
CA ASP A 293 34.54 -9.64 16.51
C ASP A 293 33.69 -10.91 16.75
N MET A 294 32.73 -11.19 15.87
CA MET A 294 31.81 -12.32 15.93
C MET A 294 30.97 -12.37 17.22
N SER A 295 30.84 -11.24 17.92
CA SER A 295 30.06 -11.16 19.16
C SER A 295 28.56 -11.33 18.94
N LYS A 296 28.08 -11.14 17.69
CA LYS A 296 26.68 -11.36 17.29
C LYS A 296 26.62 -12.00 15.90
N PRO A 297 25.68 -12.93 15.68
CA PRO A 297 25.47 -13.51 14.35
C PRO A 297 24.90 -12.47 13.38
N ALA A 298 24.89 -12.79 12.09
CA ALA A 298 24.13 -12.04 11.11
C ALA A 298 22.63 -12.02 11.48
N GLN A 299 21.88 -11.08 10.90
CA GLN A 299 20.46 -10.92 11.18
C GLN A 299 19.68 -10.65 9.91
N TRP A 300 18.44 -11.12 9.87
CA TRP A 300 17.47 -10.63 8.90
C TRP A 300 17.08 -9.20 9.25
N LYS A 301 17.15 -8.32 8.25
CA LYS A 301 16.65 -6.95 8.32
C LYS A 301 15.12 -6.91 8.40
N CYS A 302 14.46 -7.81 7.69
CA CYS A 302 13.02 -7.99 7.75
C CYS A 302 12.59 -8.85 8.96
N ASN A 303 11.34 -8.70 9.40
CA ASN A 303 10.74 -9.52 10.45
C ASN A 303 10.31 -10.89 9.89
N LEU A 304 11.28 -11.72 9.52
CA LEU A 304 11.03 -12.99 8.85
C LEU A 304 10.04 -13.91 9.60
N PRO A 305 10.06 -14.05 10.94
CA PRO A 305 9.08 -14.87 11.64
C PRO A 305 7.63 -14.46 11.38
N VAL A 306 7.34 -13.15 11.33
CA VAL A 306 6.00 -12.65 11.03
C VAL A 306 5.67 -12.82 9.55
N LEU A 307 6.59 -12.45 8.65
CA LEU A 307 6.36 -12.53 7.21
C LEU A 307 6.11 -13.98 6.73
N ALA A 308 6.82 -14.95 7.32
CA ALA A 308 6.67 -16.36 6.98
C ALA A 308 5.40 -16.99 7.62
N SER A 309 5.12 -16.69 8.89
CA SER A 309 3.99 -17.31 9.60
C SER A 309 2.61 -16.77 9.19
N ASP A 310 2.56 -15.57 8.61
CA ASP A 310 1.32 -14.88 8.25
C ASP A 310 1.27 -14.52 6.75
N TYR A 311 1.97 -15.30 5.92
CA TYR A 311 2.03 -15.05 4.48
C TYR A 311 0.62 -15.02 3.87
N GLY A 312 0.32 -13.92 3.17
CA GLY A 312 -0.99 -13.65 2.56
C GLY A 312 -1.91 -12.75 3.37
N SER A 313 -1.62 -12.44 4.64
CA SER A 313 -2.44 -11.51 5.43
C SER A 313 -2.39 -10.06 4.90
N PHE A 314 -1.35 -9.73 4.14
CA PHE A 314 -1.22 -8.47 3.40
C PHE A 314 -2.16 -8.37 2.18
N LEU A 315 -2.90 -9.43 1.82
CA LEU A 315 -3.94 -9.37 0.80
C LEU A 315 -5.14 -8.53 1.30
N PRO A 316 -5.70 -7.64 0.47
CA PRO A 316 -6.77 -6.75 0.87
C PRO A 316 -8.09 -7.52 1.01
N SER A 317 -8.43 -7.89 2.25
CA SER A 317 -9.64 -8.65 2.57
C SER A 317 -10.92 -7.94 2.12
N ILE A 318 -10.93 -6.61 2.08
CA ILE A 318 -12.06 -5.79 1.59
C ILE A 318 -12.50 -6.17 0.17
N THR A 319 -11.60 -6.76 -0.64
CA THR A 319 -11.93 -7.14 -2.01
C THR A 319 -12.99 -8.22 -2.11
N SER A 320 -13.15 -9.08 -1.08
CA SER A 320 -14.21 -10.08 -1.05
C SER A 320 -15.61 -9.45 -1.00
N TRP A 321 -15.75 -8.26 -0.41
CA TRP A 321 -17.01 -7.52 -0.40
C TRP A 321 -17.45 -7.15 -1.83
N PHE A 322 -16.50 -6.68 -2.65
CA PHE A 322 -16.73 -6.33 -4.05
C PHE A 322 -17.07 -7.55 -4.90
N THR A 323 -16.33 -8.65 -4.77
CA THR A 323 -16.55 -9.83 -5.62
C THR A 323 -17.82 -10.60 -5.27
N SER A 324 -18.27 -10.54 -4.02
CA SER A 324 -19.47 -11.25 -3.56
C SER A 324 -20.77 -10.56 -3.97
N SER A 325 -20.76 -9.24 -4.11
CA SER A 325 -21.94 -8.44 -4.50
C SER A 325 -22.48 -8.77 -5.90
N VAL A 326 -21.72 -9.49 -6.71
CA VAL A 326 -22.07 -9.89 -8.09
C VAL A 326 -22.48 -11.38 -8.18
N ALA A 327 -22.06 -12.22 -7.22
CA ALA A 327 -22.39 -13.66 -7.23
C ALA A 327 -23.88 -13.93 -6.94
N THR A 328 -24.58 -12.98 -6.33
CA THR A 328 -26.02 -13.06 -6.09
C THR A 328 -26.80 -12.46 -7.27
N GLY A 329 -26.76 -13.15 -8.42
CA GLY A 329 -27.84 -13.11 -9.41
C GLY A 329 -29.13 -13.80 -8.93
N VAL A 330 -29.16 -14.21 -7.67
CA VAL A 330 -30.32 -14.77 -6.98
C VAL A 330 -31.09 -13.62 -6.35
N GLN A 331 -32.37 -13.47 -6.71
CA GLN A 331 -33.31 -12.63 -5.98
C GLN A 331 -33.18 -12.95 -4.49
N ALA A 332 -32.70 -11.99 -3.69
CA ALA A 332 -32.62 -12.14 -2.25
C ALA A 332 -34.05 -12.21 -1.69
N SER A 333 -34.55 -13.43 -1.48
CA SER A 333 -35.79 -13.70 -0.75
C SER A 333 -35.53 -13.71 0.77
N SER A 334 -34.90 -12.66 1.31
CA SER A 334 -34.68 -12.53 2.76
C SER A 334 -35.12 -11.16 3.27
N ALA A 335 -35.93 -11.16 4.32
CA ALA A 335 -36.56 -10.00 4.98
C ALA A 335 -35.58 -9.07 5.75
N THR A 336 -34.31 -9.05 5.38
CA THR A 336 -33.30 -8.13 5.93
C THR A 336 -33.06 -7.00 4.95
N ALA A 337 -32.97 -5.76 5.47
CA ALA A 337 -32.76 -4.57 4.66
C ALA A 337 -31.55 -4.75 3.72
N PRO A 338 -31.66 -4.39 2.42
CA PRO A 338 -30.61 -4.59 1.45
C PRO A 338 -29.35 -3.79 1.86
N GLN A 339 -28.24 -4.51 1.96
CA GLN A 339 -26.93 -3.93 2.29
C GLN A 339 -26.45 -3.04 1.13
N PRO A 340 -25.84 -1.87 1.41
CA PRO A 340 -25.32 -1.03 0.34
C PRO A 340 -24.12 -1.72 -0.33
N PRO A 341 -24.05 -1.73 -1.68
CA PRO A 341 -22.92 -2.30 -2.39
C PRO A 341 -21.65 -1.51 -2.09
N PRO A 342 -20.47 -2.15 -2.16
CA PRO A 342 -19.22 -1.43 -1.97
C PRO A 342 -19.03 -0.38 -3.07
N ARG A 343 -18.54 0.79 -2.69
CA ARG A 343 -18.26 1.89 -3.59
C ARG A 343 -16.85 1.73 -4.18
N PRO A 344 -16.70 1.74 -5.52
CA PRO A 344 -15.38 1.82 -6.13
C PRO A 344 -14.72 3.15 -5.76
N CYS A 345 -13.39 3.15 -5.64
CA CYS A 345 -12.64 4.38 -5.46
C CYS A 345 -12.67 5.20 -6.75
N THR A 346 -12.99 6.49 -6.62
CA THR A 346 -13.11 7.45 -7.74
C THR A 346 -11.82 8.22 -8.01
N LEU A 347 -10.79 8.09 -7.18
CA LEU A 347 -9.50 8.70 -7.48
C LEU A 347 -8.90 8.07 -8.75
N PRO A 348 -8.23 8.86 -9.60
CA PRO A 348 -7.44 8.32 -10.69
C PRO A 348 -6.40 7.32 -10.21
N VAL A 349 -6.41 6.11 -10.80
CA VAL A 349 -5.41 5.08 -10.50
C VAL A 349 -4.84 4.51 -11.80
N MET A 350 -3.52 4.47 -11.92
CA MET A 350 -2.85 3.79 -13.03
C MET A 350 -2.32 2.44 -12.56
N PHE A 351 -2.66 1.37 -13.26
CA PHE A 351 -2.06 0.06 -13.09
C PHE A 351 -0.97 -0.17 -14.14
N VAL A 352 0.21 -0.55 -13.69
CA VAL A 352 1.39 -0.75 -14.53
C VAL A 352 1.80 -2.22 -14.48
N PHE A 353 1.87 -2.90 -15.61
CA PHE A 353 2.23 -4.33 -15.66
C PHE A 353 3.49 -4.55 -16.49
N GLY A 354 4.31 -5.54 -16.10
CA GLY A 354 5.33 -6.07 -16.99
C GLY A 354 4.71 -7.02 -18.02
N SER A 355 5.05 -6.87 -19.30
CA SER A 355 4.55 -7.76 -20.37
C SER A 355 4.82 -9.25 -20.11
N LYS A 356 5.91 -9.58 -19.40
CA LYS A 356 6.33 -10.95 -19.03
C LYS A 356 5.92 -11.34 -17.61
N SER A 357 5.24 -10.46 -16.89
CA SER A 357 4.84 -10.75 -15.51
C SER A 357 3.71 -11.77 -15.47
N PRO A 358 3.74 -12.76 -14.55
CA PRO A 358 2.61 -13.65 -14.35
C PRO A 358 1.39 -12.92 -13.75
N TYR A 359 1.55 -11.71 -13.22
CA TYR A 359 0.46 -10.85 -12.76
C TYR A 359 -0.22 -10.06 -13.87
N ASN A 360 0.34 -10.07 -15.09
CA ASN A 360 -0.28 -9.50 -16.28
C ASN A 360 -1.37 -10.41 -16.88
N ASP A 361 -2.27 -10.90 -16.02
CA ASP A 361 -3.35 -11.80 -16.38
C ASP A 361 -4.62 -11.00 -16.73
N LEU A 362 -5.11 -11.19 -17.96
CA LEU A 362 -6.26 -10.47 -18.50
C LEU A 362 -7.54 -10.66 -17.67
N ASN A 363 -7.75 -11.84 -17.06
CA ASN A 363 -8.96 -12.12 -16.27
C ASN A 363 -9.02 -11.26 -15.00
N TYR A 364 -7.87 -11.02 -14.36
CA TYR A 364 -7.81 -10.15 -13.18
C TYR A 364 -7.78 -8.67 -13.58
N ARG A 365 -7.08 -8.33 -14.67
CA ARG A 365 -7.02 -6.96 -15.19
C ARG A 365 -8.40 -6.42 -15.61
N GLN A 366 -9.25 -7.26 -16.18
CA GLN A 366 -10.63 -6.87 -16.53
C GLN A 366 -11.52 -6.60 -15.30
N GLN A 367 -11.15 -7.08 -14.12
CA GLN A 367 -11.90 -6.86 -12.88
C GLN A 367 -11.54 -5.56 -12.17
N ILE A 368 -10.48 -4.85 -12.57
CA ILE A 368 -10.02 -3.62 -11.91
C ILE A 368 -11.13 -2.56 -11.81
N SER A 369 -11.96 -2.44 -12.84
CA SER A 369 -13.07 -1.46 -12.89
C SER A 369 -14.13 -1.68 -11.80
N ARG A 370 -14.21 -2.89 -11.21
CA ARG A 370 -15.08 -3.17 -10.06
C ARG A 370 -14.65 -2.41 -8.81
N PHE A 371 -13.35 -2.13 -8.68
CA PHE A 371 -12.74 -1.53 -7.50
C PHE A 371 -12.42 -0.04 -7.70
N PHE A 372 -12.13 0.36 -8.95
CA PHE A 372 -11.68 1.70 -9.29
C PHE A 372 -12.41 2.19 -10.54
N SER A 373 -13.22 3.24 -10.42
CA SER A 373 -14.01 3.75 -11.55
C SER A 373 -13.16 4.57 -12.53
N ASN A 374 -12.07 5.17 -12.07
CA ASN A 374 -11.14 5.98 -12.86
C ASN A 374 -9.77 5.30 -13.02
N ALA A 375 -9.78 4.00 -13.34
CA ALA A 375 -8.58 3.22 -13.56
C ALA A 375 -8.09 3.29 -15.01
N THR A 376 -6.78 3.46 -15.17
CA THR A 376 -6.07 3.27 -16.44
C THR A 376 -5.05 2.13 -16.30
N GLN A 377 -4.62 1.56 -17.42
CA GLN A 377 -3.65 0.48 -17.43
C GLN A 377 -2.57 0.74 -18.48
N VAL A 378 -1.33 0.41 -18.17
CA VAL A 378 -0.21 0.43 -19.10
C VAL A 378 0.63 -0.84 -18.93
N VAL A 379 1.17 -1.33 -20.04
CA VAL A 379 2.07 -2.48 -20.06
C VAL A 379 3.46 -2.00 -20.48
N VAL A 380 4.48 -2.32 -19.68
CA VAL A 380 5.88 -2.06 -20.00
C VAL A 380 6.46 -3.29 -20.68
N ASP A 381 6.83 -3.12 -21.95
CA ASP A 381 7.36 -4.22 -22.75
C ASP A 381 8.72 -4.72 -22.22
N GLY A 382 8.93 -6.02 -22.31
CA GLY A 382 10.12 -6.70 -21.84
C GLY A 382 10.30 -6.84 -20.32
N ALA A 383 9.50 -6.15 -19.48
CA ALA A 383 9.54 -6.27 -18.03
C ALA A 383 8.76 -7.50 -17.51
N GLY A 384 9.29 -8.15 -16.48
CA GLY A 384 8.65 -9.09 -15.58
C GLY A 384 8.09 -8.39 -14.33
N HIS A 385 8.16 -9.04 -13.17
CA HIS A 385 7.48 -8.57 -11.96
C HIS A 385 8.05 -7.27 -11.38
N PHE A 386 9.37 -7.08 -11.46
CA PHE A 386 10.04 -5.91 -10.89
C PHE A 386 10.14 -4.79 -11.92
N VAL A 387 9.00 -4.35 -12.47
CA VAL A 387 8.92 -3.39 -13.60
C VAL A 387 9.81 -2.16 -13.42
N HIS A 388 9.77 -1.55 -12.24
CA HIS A 388 10.54 -0.35 -11.90
C HIS A 388 12.06 -0.58 -11.84
N TYR A 389 12.50 -1.81 -11.59
CA TYR A 389 13.91 -2.20 -11.52
C TYR A 389 14.42 -2.73 -12.86
N GLU A 390 13.65 -3.58 -13.54
CA GLU A 390 14.06 -4.24 -14.78
C GLU A 390 14.01 -3.30 -15.99
N LYS A 391 13.05 -2.37 -16.01
CA LYS A 391 12.81 -1.42 -17.12
C LYS A 391 12.62 0.00 -16.58
N THR A 392 13.62 0.48 -15.82
CA THR A 392 13.50 1.71 -15.03
C THR A 392 13.13 2.96 -15.85
N LYS A 393 13.75 3.16 -17.02
CA LYS A 393 13.50 4.34 -17.85
C LYS A 393 12.12 4.29 -18.49
N GLU A 394 11.76 3.12 -19.01
CA GLU A 394 10.46 2.86 -19.64
C GLU A 394 9.34 2.97 -18.61
N PHE A 395 9.54 2.43 -17.40
CA PHE A 395 8.63 2.62 -16.27
C PHE A 395 8.44 4.10 -15.96
N ALA A 396 9.53 4.86 -15.77
CA ALA A 396 9.45 6.29 -15.45
C ALA A 396 8.72 7.09 -16.54
N ASN A 397 9.04 6.83 -17.81
CA ASN A 397 8.40 7.48 -18.96
C ASN A 397 6.91 7.13 -19.08
N ALA A 398 6.53 5.90 -18.72
CA ALA A 398 5.13 5.46 -18.77
C ALA A 398 4.27 6.14 -17.69
N VAL A 399 4.79 6.29 -16.47
CA VAL A 399 4.00 6.81 -15.34
C VAL A 399 4.08 8.33 -15.17
N ALA A 400 5.16 8.96 -15.61
CA ALA A 400 5.38 10.38 -15.38
C ALA A 400 4.29 11.29 -15.99
N PRO A 401 3.77 11.08 -17.22
CA PRO A 401 2.68 11.88 -17.76
C PRO A 401 1.40 11.80 -16.91
N PHE A 402 1.06 10.60 -16.42
CA PHE A 402 -0.08 10.42 -15.54
C PHE A 402 0.10 11.14 -14.22
N ILE A 403 1.25 10.95 -13.55
CA ILE A 403 1.57 11.69 -12.31
C ILE A 403 1.49 13.20 -12.56
N ALA A 404 2.01 13.68 -13.70
CA ALA A 404 1.98 15.09 -14.07
C ALA A 404 0.54 15.63 -14.23
N SER A 405 -0.38 14.81 -14.75
CA SER A 405 -1.80 15.18 -14.86
C SER A 405 -2.52 15.26 -13.50
N LEU A 406 -2.08 14.52 -12.49
CA LEU A 406 -2.66 14.58 -11.13
C LEU A 406 -2.22 15.82 -10.36
N ILE A 407 -1.03 16.34 -10.69
CA ILE A 407 -0.43 17.49 -10.01
C ILE A 407 -0.66 18.81 -10.75
N SER A 408 -1.05 18.76 -12.03
CA SER A 408 -1.36 19.93 -12.85
C SER A 408 -2.88 20.17 -12.83
N GLY A 409 -3.33 21.29 -12.27
CA GLY A 409 -4.77 21.58 -12.18
C GLY A 409 -5.20 22.44 -11.00
N VAL A 410 -4.27 22.85 -10.13
CA VAL A 410 -4.54 23.86 -9.12
C VAL A 410 -4.41 25.23 -9.78
N LYS A 411 -5.45 25.65 -10.50
CA LYS A 411 -5.64 27.08 -10.82
C LYS A 411 -6.49 27.73 -9.74
#